data_AF-A0A3M3R0J8-F1
#
_entry.id   AF-A0A3M3R0J8-F1
#
_cell.length_a   1.000
_cell.length_b   1.000
_cell.length_c   1.000
_cell.angle_alpha   90.00
_cell.angle_beta   90.00
_cell.angle_gamma   90.00
#
_symmetry.space_group_name_H-M   'P 1'
#
loop_
_entity.id
_entity.type
_entity.pdbx_description
1 polymer ?
#
loop_
_entity_poly.entity_id
_entity_poly.type
_entity_poly.pdbx_seq_one_letter_code
_entity_poly.pdbx_strand_id
1 'polypeptide(L)'
;MWSLSNWRRRRTLARHPVAAELWQTVRERLPILDGLSTEQDAQLRDACVLFLNDKYLSALPGVELDDEQRLFLAAQAQLPLLSLGELNWYQGFHEIVLYPDDFVSPQRHRDASGVEHEWDGEHSGEAWLQGPVILAWPGVLSSGGWDG
;
A
#
# COMPACT_ATOMS: atom_id res chain seq x y z
N MET A 1 8.50 -24.63 -17.65
CA MET A 1 9.32 -23.52 -18.17
C MET A 1 9.73 -22.65 -16.99
N TRP A 2 11.02 -22.48 -16.71
CA TRP A 2 11.47 -21.57 -15.65
C TRP A 2 11.25 -20.12 -16.11
N SER A 3 10.29 -19.43 -15.50
CA SER A 3 10.13 -17.99 -15.67
C SER A 3 11.02 -17.29 -14.64
N LEU A 4 11.91 -16.40 -15.11
CA LEU A 4 12.78 -15.59 -14.23
C LEU A 4 11.96 -14.80 -13.20
N SER A 5 10.74 -14.37 -13.57
CA SER A 5 9.80 -13.68 -12.68
C SER A 5 9.37 -14.58 -11.51
N ASN A 6 8.99 -15.83 -11.79
CA ASN A 6 8.59 -16.79 -10.75
C ASN A 6 9.75 -17.15 -9.83
N TRP A 7 10.98 -17.20 -10.35
CA TRP A 7 12.17 -17.42 -9.54
C TRP A 7 12.43 -16.22 -8.60
N ARG A 8 12.33 -14.98 -9.10
CA ARG A 8 12.48 -13.77 -8.27
C ARG A 8 11.40 -13.71 -7.19
N ARG A 9 10.12 -13.92 -7.55
CA ARG A 9 8.98 -13.96 -6.62
C ARG A 9 9.24 -14.92 -5.46
N ARG A 10 9.58 -16.17 -5.76
CA ARG A 10 9.87 -17.20 -4.74
C ARG A 10 11.04 -16.82 -3.85
N ARG A 11 12.09 -16.22 -4.43
CA ARG A 11 13.27 -15.77 -3.68
C ARG A 11 12.94 -14.63 -2.72
N THR A 12 12.11 -13.66 -3.14
CA THR A 12 11.68 -12.56 -2.28
C THR A 12 10.86 -13.09 -1.10
N LEU A 13 9.86 -13.94 -1.36
CA LEU A 13 9.03 -14.55 -0.31
C LEU A 13 9.88 -15.36 0.70
N ALA A 14 10.87 -16.11 0.21
CA ALA A 14 11.77 -16.86 1.08
C ALA A 14 12.71 -15.98 1.93
N ARG A 15 13.02 -14.77 1.48
CA ARG A 15 13.89 -13.81 2.22
C ARG A 15 13.12 -12.98 3.24
N HIS A 16 11.81 -12.83 3.06
CA HIS A 16 10.95 -12.02 3.90
C HIS A 16 9.77 -12.85 4.41
N PRO A 17 10.02 -13.89 5.23
CA PRO A 17 8.94 -14.66 5.83
C PRO A 17 8.16 -13.78 6.81
N VAL A 18 6.83 -13.89 6.78
CA VAL A 18 5.95 -13.24 7.75
C VAL A 18 5.60 -14.26 8.83
N ALA A 19 5.90 -13.93 10.08
CA ALA A 19 5.53 -14.76 11.23
C ALA A 19 4.00 -14.92 11.29
N ALA A 20 3.53 -16.11 11.66
CA ALA A 20 2.10 -16.40 11.67
C ALA A 20 1.36 -15.49 12.66
N GLU A 21 1.97 -15.22 13.81
CA GLU A 21 1.44 -14.37 14.88
C GLU A 21 1.31 -12.93 14.42
N LEU A 22 2.35 -12.40 13.75
CA LEU A 22 2.33 -11.06 13.16
C LEU A 22 1.21 -10.91 12.14
N TRP A 23 1.02 -11.91 11.27
CA TRP A 23 -0.06 -11.89 10.30
C TRP A 23 -1.44 -11.96 10.96
N GLN A 24 -1.60 -12.74 12.03
CA GLN A 24 -2.86 -12.75 12.78
C GLN A 24 -3.16 -11.38 13.42
N THR A 25 -2.16 -10.70 13.98
CA THR A 25 -2.34 -9.34 14.51
C THR A 25 -2.84 -8.37 13.43
N VAL A 26 -2.30 -8.45 12.21
CA VAL A 26 -2.79 -7.64 11.08
C VAL A 26 -4.24 -7.96 10.75
N ARG A 27 -4.62 -9.25 10.71
CA ARG A 27 -6.00 -9.68 10.43
C ARG A 27 -6.99 -9.20 11.49
N GLU A 28 -6.61 -9.28 12.77
CA GLU A 28 -7.44 -8.80 13.88
C GLU A 28 -7.74 -7.30 13.80
N ARG A 29 -6.84 -6.53 13.16
CA ARG A 29 -7.01 -5.09 12.95
C ARG A 29 -7.74 -4.73 11.65
N LEU A 30 -7.95 -5.67 10.74
CA LEU A 30 -8.61 -5.44 9.45
C LEU A 30 -9.84 -6.34 9.28
N PRO A 31 -10.98 -6.00 9.91
CA PRO A 31 -12.24 -6.73 9.73
C PRO A 31 -12.67 -6.93 8.27
N ILE A 32 -12.25 -6.06 7.36
CA ILE A 32 -12.49 -6.21 5.91
C ILE A 32 -11.87 -7.50 5.31
N LEU A 33 -10.94 -8.14 6.01
CA LEU A 33 -10.35 -9.42 5.61
C LEU A 33 -11.20 -10.63 6.06
N ASP A 34 -12.27 -10.40 6.82
CA ASP A 34 -13.19 -11.45 7.22
C ASP A 34 -13.86 -12.07 5.98
N GLY A 35 -13.89 -13.41 5.94
CA GLY A 35 -14.49 -14.18 4.85
C GLY A 35 -13.52 -14.60 3.74
N LEU A 36 -12.25 -14.19 3.79
CA LEU A 36 -11.22 -14.79 2.92
C LEU A 36 -11.03 -16.27 3.26
N SER A 37 -10.92 -17.11 2.22
CA SER A 37 -10.49 -18.50 2.39
C SER A 37 -9.03 -18.58 2.84
N THR A 38 -8.59 -19.73 3.37
CA THR A 38 -7.19 -19.94 3.77
C THR A 38 -6.22 -19.70 2.61
N GLU A 39 -6.61 -20.07 1.39
CA GLU A 39 -5.82 -19.88 0.18
C GLU A 39 -5.73 -18.40 -0.20
N GLN A 40 -6.86 -17.67 -0.13
CA GLN A 40 -6.93 -16.24 -0.38
C GLN A 40 -6.12 -15.44 0.65
N ASP A 41 -6.20 -15.80 1.92
CA ASP A 41 -5.42 -15.19 3.00
C ASP A 41 -3.91 -15.39 2.80
N ALA A 42 -3.49 -16.60 2.45
CA ALA A 42 -2.09 -16.88 2.13
C ALA A 42 -1.62 -16.12 0.87
N GLN A 43 -2.47 -16.03 -0.16
CA GLN A 43 -2.18 -15.26 -1.37
C GLN A 43 -2.04 -13.77 -1.07
N LEU A 44 -2.93 -13.21 -0.24
CA LEU A 44 -2.87 -11.81 0.19
C LEU A 44 -1.60 -11.52 0.96
N ARG A 45 -1.23 -12.37 1.92
CA ARG A 45 0.02 -12.24 2.69
C ARG A 45 1.24 -12.23 1.77
N ASP A 46 1.32 -13.16 0.82
CA ASP A 46 2.41 -13.20 -0.17
C ASP A 46 2.42 -11.92 -1.03
N ALA A 47 1.24 -11.43 -1.45
CA ALA A 47 1.13 -10.19 -2.20
C ALA A 47 1.63 -8.97 -1.40
N CYS A 48 1.35 -8.92 -0.09
CA CYS A 48 1.83 -7.87 0.80
C CYS A 48 3.37 -7.85 0.85
N VAL A 49 4.01 -9.01 0.99
CA VAL A 49 5.48 -9.11 1.00
C VAL A 49 6.08 -8.62 -0.31
N LEU A 50 5.50 -9.01 -1.44
CA LEU A 50 5.98 -8.60 -2.76
C LEU A 50 5.78 -7.08 -2.97
N PHE A 51 4.63 -6.56 -2.55
CA PHE A 51 4.35 -5.13 -2.59
C PHE A 51 5.35 -4.32 -1.77
N LEU A 52 5.64 -4.75 -0.53
CA LEU A 52 6.59 -4.09 0.36
C LEU A 52 8.05 -4.21 -0.11
N ASN A 53 8.37 -5.21 -0.92
CA ASN A 53 9.66 -5.31 -1.59
C ASN A 53 9.76 -4.35 -2.79
N ASP A 54 8.66 -4.16 -3.52
CA ASP A 54 8.63 -3.41 -4.77
C ASP A 54 8.32 -1.91 -4.60
N LYS A 55 7.80 -1.52 -3.43
CA LYS A 55 7.40 -0.15 -3.10
C LYS A 55 8.20 0.39 -1.93
N TYR A 56 8.61 1.65 -2.06
CA TYR A 56 9.24 2.39 -0.98
C TYR A 56 8.16 3.04 -0.10
N LEU A 57 8.33 2.96 1.23
CA LEU A 57 7.46 3.64 2.19
C LEU A 57 8.27 4.74 2.89
N SER A 58 7.87 5.99 2.69
CA SER A 58 8.47 7.18 3.28
C SER A 58 7.57 7.71 4.38
N ALA A 59 7.91 7.39 5.63
CA ALA A 59 7.23 7.92 6.81
C ALA A 59 7.82 9.30 7.16
N LEU A 60 6.97 10.34 7.16
CA LEU A 60 7.36 11.67 7.64
C LEU A 60 7.46 11.69 9.17
N PRO A 61 8.19 12.66 9.76
CA PRO A 61 8.30 12.79 11.22
C PRO A 61 6.92 12.76 11.89
N GLY A 62 6.74 11.87 12.87
CA GLY A 62 5.46 11.63 13.53
C GLY A 62 4.75 10.34 13.08
N VAL A 63 5.19 9.72 11.98
CA VAL A 63 4.77 8.38 11.56
C VAL A 63 5.87 7.38 11.86
N GLU A 64 5.55 6.38 12.68
CA GLU A 64 6.39 5.19 12.86
C GLU A 64 5.76 4.04 12.07
N LEU A 65 6.62 3.24 11.42
CA LEU A 65 6.22 2.07 10.64
C LEU A 65 7.04 0.86 11.07
N ASP A 66 6.49 0.09 12.00
CA ASP A 66 6.96 -1.27 12.28
C ASP A 66 6.46 -2.28 11.24
N ASP A 67 6.87 -3.55 11.38
CA ASP A 67 6.49 -4.59 10.41
C ASP A 67 4.97 -4.85 10.37
N GLU A 68 4.27 -4.67 11.49
CA GLU A 68 2.81 -4.84 11.58
C GLU A 68 2.10 -3.75 10.79
N GLN A 69 2.48 -2.49 11.01
CA GLN A 69 1.92 -1.32 10.33
C GLN A 69 2.20 -1.33 8.81
N ARG A 70 3.38 -1.80 8.40
CA ARG A 70 3.72 -1.97 6.99
C ARG A 70 2.84 -3.03 6.33
N LEU A 71 2.64 -4.17 7.00
CA LEU A 71 1.75 -5.23 6.51
C LEU A 71 0.29 -4.80 6.50
N PHE A 72 -0.15 -4.04 7.51
CA PHE A 72 -1.49 -3.48 7.60
C PHE A 72 -1.81 -2.58 6.40
N LEU A 73 -0.92 -1.63 6.06
CA LEU A 73 -1.05 -0.82 4.84
C LEU A 73 -1.05 -1.68 3.58
N ALA A 74 -0.10 -2.62 3.48
CA ALA A 74 0.03 -3.47 2.30
C ALA A 74 -1.20 -4.37 2.09
N ALA A 75 -1.81 -4.88 3.15
CA ALA A 75 -3.02 -5.71 3.07
C ALA A 75 -4.19 -4.93 2.49
N GLN A 76 -4.41 -3.70 2.96
CA GLN A 76 -5.43 -2.81 2.41
C GLN A 76 -5.18 -2.48 0.94
N ALA A 77 -3.92 -2.21 0.56
CA ALA A 77 -3.56 -1.96 -0.83
C ALA A 77 -3.72 -3.21 -1.72
N GLN A 78 -3.39 -4.40 -1.24
CA GLN A 78 -3.42 -5.61 -2.06
C GLN A 78 -4.80 -6.26 -2.15
N LEU A 79 -5.68 -6.06 -1.16
CA LEU A 79 -6.99 -6.70 -1.11
C LEU A 79 -7.84 -6.49 -2.39
N PRO A 80 -7.98 -5.28 -2.96
CA PRO A 80 -8.76 -5.06 -4.17
C PRO A 80 -8.23 -5.80 -5.41
N LEU A 81 -6.95 -6.19 -5.39
CA LEU A 81 -6.28 -6.83 -6.52
C LEU A 81 -6.33 -8.36 -6.49
N LEU A 82 -6.79 -8.96 -5.38
CA LEU A 82 -6.67 -10.40 -5.12
C LEU A 82 -7.28 -11.27 -6.23
N SER A 83 -8.33 -10.77 -6.89
CA SER A 83 -9.07 -11.47 -7.95
C SER A 83 -8.90 -10.86 -9.34
N LEU A 84 -8.02 -9.87 -9.52
CA LEU A 84 -7.87 -9.12 -10.79
C LEU A 84 -6.80 -9.71 -11.74
N GLY A 85 -6.27 -10.89 -11.42
CA GLY A 85 -5.24 -11.57 -12.21
C GLY A 85 -3.85 -10.94 -12.12
N GLU A 86 -2.87 -11.57 -12.76
CA GLU A 86 -1.45 -11.17 -12.68
C GLU A 86 -1.13 -10.03 -13.66
N LEU A 87 -1.51 -8.81 -13.26
CA LEU A 87 -1.08 -7.57 -13.91
C LEU A 87 -0.30 -6.70 -12.92
N ASN A 88 0.64 -5.89 -13.40
CA ASN A 88 1.33 -4.92 -12.55
C ASN A 88 0.45 -3.67 -12.35
N TRP A 89 -0.68 -3.83 -11.65
CA TRP A 89 -1.68 -2.77 -11.40
C TRP A 89 -1.06 -1.53 -10.73
N TYR A 90 -0.04 -1.74 -9.91
CA TYR A 90 0.72 -0.68 -9.24
C TYR A 90 2.04 -0.33 -9.93
N GLN A 91 2.13 -0.45 -11.26
CA GLN A 91 3.30 0.00 -12.02
C GLN A 91 3.44 1.53 -12.10
N GLY A 92 2.34 2.28 -11.85
CA GLY A 92 2.30 3.73 -12.01
C GLY A 92 3.02 4.54 -10.94
N PHE A 93 3.47 3.90 -9.84
CA PHE A 93 4.20 4.54 -8.76
C PHE A 93 5.23 3.58 -8.13
N HIS A 94 6.22 4.16 -7.47
CA HIS A 94 7.28 3.41 -6.76
C HIS A 94 7.34 3.71 -5.26
N GLU A 95 6.69 4.77 -4.80
CA GLU A 95 6.79 5.26 -3.43
C GLU A 95 5.41 5.63 -2.86
N ILE A 96 5.25 5.40 -1.56
CA ILE A 96 4.13 5.89 -0.76
C ILE A 96 4.71 6.80 0.33
N VAL A 97 4.25 8.04 0.39
CA VAL A 97 4.63 9.01 1.42
C VAL A 97 3.50 9.10 2.45
N LEU A 98 3.85 8.91 3.72
CA LEU A 98 2.90 8.90 4.83
C LEU A 98 3.07 10.16 5.67
N TYR A 99 1.99 10.95 5.74
CA TYR A 99 1.88 12.14 6.57
C TYR A 99 1.31 11.79 7.95
N PRO A 100 1.76 12.44 9.04
CA PRO A 100 1.28 12.15 10.39
C PRO A 100 -0.15 12.63 10.65
N ASP A 101 -0.64 13.60 9.89
CA ASP A 101 -1.96 14.21 9.99
C ASP A 101 -2.56 14.44 8.59
N ASP A 102 -3.80 14.93 8.54
CA ASP A 102 -4.41 15.43 7.31
C ASP A 102 -3.49 16.48 6.67
N PHE A 103 -3.38 16.42 5.34
CA PHE A 103 -2.47 17.27 4.60
C PHE A 103 -3.19 17.91 3.40
N VAL A 104 -2.74 19.11 3.05
CA VAL A 104 -3.06 19.71 1.75
C VAL A 104 -1.97 19.26 0.79
N SER A 105 -2.34 18.55 -0.26
CA SER A 105 -1.38 18.12 -1.27
C SER A 105 -0.77 19.33 -1.97
N PRO A 106 0.56 19.40 -2.14
CA PRO A 106 1.18 20.45 -2.94
C PRO A 106 0.85 20.21 -4.42
N GLN A 107 -0.27 20.74 -4.90
CA GLN A 107 -0.63 20.69 -6.31
C GLN A 107 0.43 21.42 -7.15
N ARG A 108 1.15 20.69 -8.00
CA ARG A 108 1.97 21.28 -9.05
C ARG A 108 1.55 20.73 -10.41
N HIS A 109 0.47 21.29 -10.95
CA HIS A 109 0.21 21.21 -12.38
C HIS A 109 0.84 22.44 -13.07
N ARG A 110 1.96 22.22 -13.77
CA ARG A 110 2.57 23.26 -14.61
C ARG A 110 1.90 23.21 -15.97
N ASP A 111 1.19 24.28 -16.33
CA ASP A 111 0.65 24.42 -17.68
C ASP A 111 1.76 24.66 -18.71
N ALA A 112 1.40 24.63 -20.00
CA ALA A 112 2.34 24.86 -21.10
C ALA A 112 2.92 26.30 -21.14
N SER A 113 2.44 27.19 -20.28
CA SER A 113 2.89 28.58 -20.11
C SER A 113 3.73 28.82 -18.85
N GLY A 114 3.90 27.82 -17.98
CA GLY A 114 4.68 27.95 -16.74
C GLY A 114 3.96 28.68 -15.61
N VAL A 115 2.63 28.83 -15.68
CA VAL A 115 1.81 29.44 -14.63
C VAL A 115 1.35 28.35 -13.65
N GLU A 116 1.60 28.57 -12.36
CA GLU A 116 1.10 27.71 -11.27
C GLU A 116 -0.33 28.15 -10.93
N HIS A 117 -1.28 27.22 -11.06
CA HIS A 117 -2.65 27.40 -10.59
C HIS A 117 -2.85 26.51 -9.36
N GLU A 118 -3.06 27.14 -8.21
CA GLU A 118 -3.32 26.49 -6.92
C GLU A 118 -4.84 26.34 -6.74
N TRP A 119 -5.32 25.14 -6.41
CA TRP A 119 -6.71 24.93 -6.01
C TRP A 119 -6.73 24.21 -4.65
N ASP A 120 -7.24 24.89 -3.63
CA ASP A 120 -7.32 24.40 -2.25
C ASP A 120 -8.36 23.28 -2.12
N GLY A 121 -7.89 22.06 -1.87
CA GLY A 121 -8.74 20.90 -1.55
C GLY A 121 -8.13 20.09 -0.39
N GLU A 122 -8.93 19.85 0.64
CA GLU A 122 -8.62 18.89 1.72
C GLU A 122 -8.77 17.47 1.16
N HIS A 123 -7.72 16.64 1.26
CA HIS A 123 -7.71 15.30 0.67
C HIS A 123 -7.14 14.26 1.64
N SER A 124 -7.83 13.13 1.80
CA SER A 124 -7.39 11.99 2.62
C SER A 124 -6.40 11.05 1.90
N GLY A 125 -6.12 11.28 0.61
CA GLY A 125 -5.10 10.58 -0.17
C GLY A 125 -5.07 10.97 -1.65
N GLU A 126 -3.90 10.86 -2.30
CA GLU A 126 -3.69 11.19 -3.72
C GLU A 126 -2.72 10.25 -4.43
N ALA A 127 -2.93 10.02 -5.74
CA ALA A 127 -2.01 9.30 -6.61
C ALA A 127 -1.64 10.15 -7.83
N TRP A 128 -0.34 10.37 -8.03
CA TRP A 128 0.20 11.21 -9.10
C TRP A 128 0.53 10.37 -10.34
N LEU A 129 0.34 10.91 -11.54
CA LEU A 129 0.81 10.26 -12.78
C LEU A 129 2.34 10.20 -12.77
N GLN A 130 2.92 9.03 -12.44
CA GLN A 130 4.36 8.79 -12.20
C GLN A 130 4.96 9.45 -10.94
N GLY A 131 4.13 9.94 -10.02
CA GLY A 131 4.61 10.44 -8.72
C GLY A 131 4.29 9.47 -7.58
N PRO A 132 4.73 9.78 -6.34
CA PRO A 132 4.38 8.98 -5.18
C PRO A 132 2.88 8.99 -4.94
N VAL A 133 2.39 7.94 -4.29
CA VAL A 133 1.08 7.97 -3.63
C VAL A 133 1.26 8.64 -2.27
N ILE A 134 0.40 9.59 -1.93
CA ILE A 134 0.48 10.32 -0.66
C ILE A 134 -0.75 9.96 0.18
N LEU A 135 -0.53 9.54 1.43
CA LEU A 135 -1.60 9.15 2.35
C LEU A 135 -1.42 9.83 3.71
N ALA A 136 -2.53 10.19 4.33
CA ALA A 136 -2.57 10.59 5.74
C ALA A 136 -2.62 9.31 6.59
N TRP A 137 -1.64 9.12 7.47
CA TRP A 137 -1.52 7.91 8.28
C TRP A 137 -2.73 7.65 9.18
N PRO A 138 -3.34 8.66 9.84
CA PRO A 138 -4.56 8.46 10.61
C PRO A 138 -5.70 7.87 9.78
N GLY A 139 -5.86 8.34 8.54
CA GLY A 139 -6.86 7.80 7.60
C GLY A 139 -6.62 6.34 7.24
N VAL A 140 -5.35 5.94 7.07
CA VAL A 140 -5.00 4.52 6.86
C VAL A 140 -5.34 3.68 8.10
N LEU A 141 -5.01 4.17 9.29
CA LEU A 141 -5.28 3.48 10.56
C LEU A 141 -6.77 3.31 10.87
N SER A 142 -7.60 4.29 10.48
CA SER A 142 -9.06 4.23 10.63
C SER A 142 -9.76 3.42 9.53
N SER A 143 -9.03 3.04 8.47
CA SER A 143 -9.55 2.23 7.37
C SER A 143 -9.54 0.73 7.70
N GLY A 144 -10.22 -0.07 6.87
CA GLY A 144 -10.27 -1.52 7.00
C GLY A 144 -11.40 -2.06 7.88
N GLY A 145 -12.28 -1.18 8.36
CA GLY A 145 -13.61 -1.52 8.88
C GLY A 145 -14.62 -1.81 7.77
N TRP A 146 -15.88 -2.02 8.18
CA TRP A 146 -17.03 -2.19 7.28
C TRP A 146 -17.82 -0.88 7.10
N ASP A 147 -17.29 0.25 7.59
CA ASP A 147 -18.01 1.51 7.80
C ASP A 147 -18.04 2.46 6.60
N GLY A 148 -17.21 2.23 5.58
CA GLY A 148 -17.32 2.88 4.26
C GLY A 148 -16.89 4.33 4.19
#